data_AF-A0A9Q3S2X5-F1
#
_entry.id   AF-A0A9Q3S2X5-F1
#
_cell.length_a   1.000
_cell.length_b   1.000
_cell.length_c   1.000
_cell.angle_alpha   90.00
_cell.angle_beta   90.00
_cell.angle_gamma   90.00
#
_symmetry.space_group_name_H-M   'P 1'
#
loop_
_entity.id
_entity.type
_entity.pdbx_description
1 polymer ?
#
loop_
_entity_poly.entity_id
_entity_poly.type
_entity_poly.pdbx_seq_one_letter_code
_entity_poly.pdbx_strand_id
1 'polypeptide(L)' 'MNPRQHRLLDDAQRLIAALDDDARRRRRAAARLAAHVRKNRKRNPPESGIPAPAEPPKGPLPKQGGAEAPLTFD' A
#
# COMPACT_ATOMS: atom_id res chain seq x y z
N MET A 1 10.48 -57.38 -13.24
CA MET A 1 9.98 -56.00 -13.44
C MET A 1 10.75 -55.38 -14.60
N ASN A 2 10.09 -54.72 -15.54
CA ASN A 2 10.68 -54.32 -16.82
C ASN A 2 11.51 -53.02 -16.64
N PRO A 3 12.74 -52.87 -17.20
CA PRO A 3 13.57 -51.68 -17.01
C PRO A 3 12.90 -50.36 -17.43
N ARG A 4 11.94 -50.40 -18.37
CA ARG A 4 11.10 -49.25 -18.72
C ARG A 4 10.19 -48.80 -17.57
N GLN A 5 9.67 -49.75 -16.78
CA GLN A 5 8.81 -49.46 -15.63
C GLN A 5 9.61 -48.84 -14.47
N HIS A 6 10.86 -49.27 -14.28
CA HIS A 6 11.76 -48.65 -13.29
C HIS A 6 12.00 -47.16 -13.62
N ARG A 7 12.39 -46.85 -14.86
CA ARG A 7 12.61 -45.46 -15.27
C ARG A 7 11.39 -44.58 -15.09
N LEU A 8 10.20 -45.10 -15.44
CA LEU A 8 8.96 -44.35 -15.31
C LEU A 8 8.63 -44.03 -13.84
N LEU A 9 8.92 -44.95 -12.92
CA LEU A 9 8.77 -44.72 -11.48
C LEU A 9 9.78 -43.68 -10.97
N ASP A 10 11.04 -43.77 -11.41
CA ASP A 10 12.08 -42.80 -11.03
C ASP A 10 11.72 -41.39 -11.52
N ASP A 11 11.22 -41.27 -12.75
CA ASP A 11 10.77 -39.99 -13.33
C ASP A 11 9.54 -39.44 -12.59
N ALA A 12 8.59 -40.30 -12.25
CA ALA A 12 7.42 -39.91 -11.44
C ALA A 12 7.83 -39.40 -10.05
N GLN A 13 8.78 -40.07 -9.38
CA GLN A 13 9.30 -39.65 -8.09
C GLN A 13 10.01 -38.29 -8.17
N ARG A 14 10.82 -38.07 -9.23
CA ARG A 14 11.46 -36.78 -9.48
C ARG A 14 10.45 -35.67 -9.70
N LEU A 15 9.40 -35.94 -10.47
CA LEU A 15 8.34 -34.98 -10.74
C LEU A 15 7.58 -34.60 -9.46
N ILE A 16 7.24 -35.58 -8.61
CA ILE A 16 6.61 -35.34 -7.31
C ILE A 16 7.52 -34.47 -6.44
N ALA A 17 8.82 -34.79 -6.34
CA ALA A 17 9.76 -34.01 -5.55
C ALA A 17 9.88 -32.56 -6.05
N ALA A 18 9.92 -32.35 -7.38
CA ALA A 18 9.96 -31.03 -7.98
C ALA A 18 8.68 -30.22 -7.70
N LEU A 19 7.50 -30.86 -7.76
CA LEU A 19 6.23 -30.22 -7.42
C LEU A 19 6.18 -29.80 -5.95
N ASP A 20 6.66 -30.65 -5.05
CA ASP A 20 6.74 -30.35 -3.62
C ASP A 20 7.67 -29.17 -3.33
N ASP A 21 8.82 -29.11 -4.00
CA ASP A 21 9.75 -27.99 -3.89
C ASP A 21 9.14 -26.69 -4.40
N ASP A 22 8.43 -26.72 -5.53
CA ASP A 22 7.75 -25.55 -6.06
C ASP A 22 6.62 -25.08 -5.12
N ALA A 23 5.82 -26.00 -4.58
CA ALA A 23 4.80 -25.68 -3.59
C ALA A 23 5.40 -25.02 -2.34
N ARG A 24 6.54 -25.53 -1.84
CA ARG A 24 7.29 -24.93 -0.72
C ARG A 24 7.78 -23.52 -1.06
N ARG A 25 8.32 -23.31 -2.27
CA ARG A 25 8.79 -21.99 -2.74
C ARG A 25 7.65 -20.98 -2.81
N ARG A 26 6.52 -21.36 -3.43
CA ARG A 26 5.33 -20.50 -3.52
C ARG A 26 4.79 -20.12 -2.16
N ARG A 27 4.70 -21.07 -1.22
CA ARG A 27 4.25 -20.80 0.16
C ARG A 27 5.16 -19.80 0.87
N ARG A 28 6.48 -19.94 0.73
CA ARG A 28 7.46 -18.98 1.29
C ARG A 28 7.33 -17.60 0.66
N ALA A 29 7.16 -17.52 -0.66
CA ALA A 29 6.97 -16.25 -1.36
C ALA A 29 5.68 -15.55 -0.92
N ALA A 30 4.57 -16.28 -0.84
CA ALA A 30 3.29 -15.78 -0.33
C ALA A 30 3.40 -15.29 1.12
N ALA A 31 4.08 -16.03 1.98
CA ALA A 31 4.30 -15.61 3.38
C ALA A 31 5.11 -14.31 3.47
N ARG A 32 6.16 -14.15 2.65
CA ARG A 32 6.95 -12.92 2.57
C ARG A 32 6.12 -11.73 2.08
N LEU A 33 5.31 -11.92 1.04
CA LEU A 33 4.42 -10.88 0.52
C LEU A 33 3.38 -10.48 1.59
N ALA A 34 2.74 -11.45 2.25
CA ALA A 34 1.78 -11.19 3.31
C ALA A 34 2.41 -10.42 4.48
N ALA A 35 3.63 -10.75 4.89
CA ALA A 35 4.37 -10.02 5.91
C ALA A 35 4.67 -8.58 5.48
N HIS A 36 5.08 -8.37 4.22
CA HIS A 36 5.33 -7.03 3.67
C HIS A 36 4.06 -6.17 3.64
N VAL A 37 2.95 -6.72 3.15
CA VAL A 37 1.64 -6.03 3.12
C VAL A 37 1.18 -5.66 4.54
N ARG A 38 1.30 -6.59 5.50
CA ARG A 38 0.97 -6.32 6.91
C ARG A 38 1.83 -5.21 7.51
N LYS A 39 3.13 -5.17 7.20
CA LYS A 39 4.03 -4.10 7.64
C LYS A 39 3.61 -2.74 7.07
N ASN A 40 3.27 -2.68 5.78
CA ASN A 40 2.89 -1.43 5.13
C ASN A 40 1.51 -0.92 5.58
N ARG A 41 0.56 -1.82 5.89
CA ARG A 41 -0.75 -1.45 6.45
C ARG A 41 -0.69 -0.77 7.83
N LYS A 42 0.39 -0.97 8.59
CA LYS A 42 0.57 -0.34 9.91
C LYS A 42 1.08 1.10 9.83
N ARG A 43 1.54 1.57 8.67
CA ARG A 43 1.85 2.99 8.48
C ARG A 43 0.54 3.75 8.28
N ASN A 44 0.44 4.94 8.87
CA ASN A 44 -0.68 5.84 8.63
C ASN A 44 -0.94 5.94 7.11
N PRO A 45 -2.21 6.00 6.67
CA PRO A 45 -2.52 6.19 5.26
C PRO A 45 -1.77 7.42 4.74
N PRO A 46 -1.29 7.38 3.49
CA PRO A 46 -0.54 8.50 2.89
C PRO A 46 -1.30 9.83 2.96
N GLU A 47 -2.63 9.75 3.05
CA GLU A 47 -3.55 10.90 3.19
C GLU A 47 -3.43 11.65 4.53
N SER A 48 -2.84 11.04 5.57
CA SER A 48 -2.68 11.66 6.90
C SER A 48 -1.71 12.85 6.96
N GLY A 49 -1.09 13.21 5.83
CA GLY A 49 -0.21 14.38 5.70
C GLY A 49 -0.68 15.39 4.64
N ILE A 50 -1.86 15.22 4.05
CA ILE A 50 -2.38 16.19 3.07
C ILE A 50 -3.03 17.34 3.84
N PRO A 51 -2.47 18.57 3.79
CA PRO A 51 -3.10 19.71 4.45
C PRO A 51 -4.48 19.93 3.82
N ALA A 52 -5.51 20.02 4.66
CA ALA A 52 -6.84 20.38 4.19
C ALA A 52 -6.77 21.75 3.52
N PRO A 53 -7.40 21.95 2.34
CA PRO A 53 -7.53 23.27 1.77
C PRO A 53 -8.22 24.17 2.80
N ALA A 54 -7.63 25.35 3.05
CA ALA A 54 -8.19 26.29 4.01
C ALA A 54 -9.61 26.66 3.57
N GLU A 55 -10.62 26.27 4.36
CA GLU A 55 -11.97 26.75 4.13
C GLU A 55 -11.96 28.27 4.31
N PRO A 56 -12.45 29.05 3.32
CA PRO A 56 -12.63 30.47 3.51
C PRO A 56 -13.60 30.70 4.68
N PRO A 57 -13.42 31.77 5.48
CA PRO A 57 -14.29 32.07 6.60
C PRO A 57 -15.76 32.11 6.15
N LYS A 58 -16.63 31.43 6.90
CA LYS A 58 -18.07 31.44 6.65
C LYS A 58 -18.63 32.78 7.10
N GLY A 59 -19.27 33.52 6.19
CA GLY A 59 -19.95 34.78 6.49
C GLY A 59 -19.74 35.84 5.42
N PRO A 60 -20.44 36.97 5.52
CA PRO A 60 -20.22 38.10 4.62
C PRO A 60 -18.78 38.62 4.76
N LEU A 61 -18.18 39.07 3.66
CA LEU A 61 -16.88 39.75 3.71
C LEU A 61 -16.93 40.87 4.76
N PRO A 62 -15.86 41.07 5.55
CA PRO A 62 -15.77 42.25 6.38
C PRO A 62 -15.98 43.46 5.48
N LYS A 63 -16.90 44.35 5.89
CA LYS A 63 -17.18 45.57 5.14
C LYS A 63 -15.85 46.31 4.98
N GLN A 64 -15.32 46.35 3.77
CA GLN A 64 -14.22 47.25 3.42
C GLN A 64 -14.78 48.66 3.53
N GLY A 65 -14.61 49.22 4.72
CA GLY A 65 -15.17 50.49 5.15
C GLY A 65 -14.48 50.85 6.44
N GLY A 66 -13.15 50.96 6.37
CA GLY A 66 -12.41 51.66 7.40
C GLY A 66 -13.04 53.04 7.52
N ALA A 67 -13.47 53.40 8.73
CA ALA A 67 -13.94 54.73 9.03
C ALA A 67 -12.94 55.71 8.41
N GLU A 68 -13.42 56.53 7.48
CA GLU A 68 -12.67 57.63 6.91
C GLU A 68 -12.33 58.53 8.10
N ALA A 69 -11.14 58.33 8.67
CA ALA A 69 -10.68 59.17 9.75
C ALA A 69 -10.53 60.56 9.16
N PRO A 70 -11.24 61.59 9.67
CA PRO A 70 -11.11 62.93 9.13
C PRO A 70 -9.67 63.39 9.33
N LEU A 71 -8.93 63.55 8.22
CA LEU A 71 -7.62 64.17 8.23
C LEU A 71 -7.80 65.68 8.38
N THR A 72 -7.90 66.14 9.62
CA THR A 72 -7.70 67.55 9.96
C THR A 72 -6.20 67.82 10.00
N PHE A 73 -5.72 68.67 9.10
CA PHE A 73 -4.39 69.26 9.17
C PHE A 73 -4.54 70.70 9.63
N ASP A 74 -4.07 71.00 10.84
CA ASP A 74 -3.85 72.37 11.32
C ASP A 74 -2.59 72.97 10.68
#